data_AF-A0A4R6ST01-F1
#
_entry.id   AF-A0A4R6ST01-F1
#
_cell.length_a   1.000
_cell.length_b   1.000
_cell.length_c   1.000
_cell.angle_alpha   90.00
_cell.angle_beta   90.00
_cell.angle_gamma   90.00
#
_symmetry.space_group_name_H-M   'P 1'
#
loop_
_entity.id
_entity.type
_entity.pdbx_description
1 polymer ?
#
loop_
_entity_poly.entity_id
_entity_poly.type
_entity_poly.pdbx_seq_one_letter_code
_entity_poly.pdbx_strand_id
1 'polypeptide(L)'
;MNLKNILCGIIMLVYFSNGVNAQNQLGKPVEEPAKVLANTMNWLYYDRDYLRLSEDFSAFDQTSKSITKGQFLKQIAAGGYLPVRLIAKNASASYKLYKMPATTDQATKAVIQDYGKTLYAHYQKEGKKLPGFNFIDLNGKKYNETTTKGKIVVFKFWFVKCLPCRQEMPELNSWVAKYKNRKDILFVSLALDDPKALNAFLKKTKFDYAVVADQADYLADILKINQFPTHLIVNKTGLVAKVGDADVILKELTKEASL
;
A
#
# COMPACT_ATOMS: atom_id res chain seq x y z
N MET A 1 79.46 11.87 23.69
CA MET A 1 79.06 11.76 25.10
C MET A 1 77.71 12.47 25.26
N ASN A 2 76.73 11.76 25.84
CA ASN A 2 75.43 12.21 26.36
C ASN A 2 74.16 12.30 25.48
N LEU A 3 73.42 11.18 25.61
CA LEU A 3 71.97 10.97 25.70
C LEU A 3 71.13 12.10 26.35
N LYS A 4 69.85 12.16 25.93
CA LYS A 4 68.58 12.66 26.58
C LYS A 4 67.82 13.57 25.59
N ASN A 5 66.54 13.42 25.24
CA ASN A 5 65.37 12.76 25.80
C ASN A 5 64.38 12.47 24.64
N ILE A 6 63.71 11.32 24.65
CA ILE A 6 62.56 11.04 23.80
C ILE A 6 61.30 11.47 24.57
N LEU A 7 60.63 12.52 24.10
CA LEU A 7 59.35 12.96 24.65
C LEU A 7 58.22 12.31 23.84
N CYS A 8 57.47 11.42 24.50
CA CYS A 8 56.29 10.75 23.94
C CYS A 8 55.11 11.73 23.96
N GLY A 9 54.76 12.29 22.79
CA GLY A 9 53.58 13.14 22.63
C GLY A 9 52.31 12.31 22.51
N ILE A 10 51.51 12.25 23.58
CA ILE A 10 50.14 11.70 23.54
C ILE A 10 49.26 12.71 22.79
N ILE A 11 48.89 12.39 21.55
CA ILE A 11 47.89 13.13 20.79
C ILE A 11 46.51 12.73 21.33
N MET A 12 45.93 13.57 22.20
CA MET A 12 44.51 13.47 22.55
C MET A 12 43.69 13.98 21.37
N LEU A 13 43.22 13.07 20.52
CA LEU A 13 42.22 13.34 19.49
C LEU A 13 40.88 13.63 20.17
N VAL A 14 40.61 14.92 20.39
CA VAL A 14 39.28 15.40 20.76
C VAL A 14 38.39 15.23 19.52
N TYR A 15 37.64 14.12 19.49
CA TYR A 15 36.55 13.94 18.54
C TYR A 15 35.41 14.89 18.92
N PHE A 16 35.36 16.05 18.26
CA PHE A 16 34.12 16.79 18.16
C PHE A 16 33.18 15.99 17.26
N SER A 17 32.32 15.16 17.88
CA SER A 17 31.14 14.67 17.19
C SER A 17 30.27 15.87 16.86
N ASN A 18 30.35 16.36 15.63
CA ASN A 18 29.33 17.22 15.07
C ASN A 18 28.02 16.42 15.10
N GLY A 19 27.25 16.60 16.18
CA GLY A 19 25.89 16.16 16.26
C GLY A 19 25.09 16.91 15.21
N VAL A 20 25.09 16.41 13.98
CA VAL A 20 24.09 16.78 12.99
C VAL A 20 22.78 16.37 13.61
N ASN A 21 22.06 17.37 14.13
CA ASN A 21 20.75 17.20 14.70
C ASN A 21 19.92 16.38 13.69
N ALA A 22 19.42 15.20 14.07
CA ALA A 22 18.73 14.28 13.16
C ALA A 22 17.54 14.96 12.44
N GLN A 23 17.03 16.04 13.03
CA GLN A 23 16.00 16.92 12.48
C GLN A 23 16.44 17.71 11.23
N ASN A 24 17.74 17.99 11.05
CA ASN A 24 18.27 18.68 9.87
C ASN A 24 18.43 17.77 8.63
N GLN A 25 18.28 16.45 8.77
CA GLN A 25 18.38 15.52 7.64
C GLN A 25 17.03 15.13 7.05
N LEU A 26 15.99 15.10 7.88
CA LEU A 26 14.62 14.83 7.44
C LEU A 26 14.02 16.16 6.97
N GLY A 27 13.87 16.33 5.66
CA GLY A 27 13.36 17.57 5.07
C GLY A 27 12.01 18.01 5.65
N LYS A 28 11.59 19.23 5.35
CA LYS A 28 10.36 19.82 5.90
C LYS A 28 9.11 19.04 5.44
N PRO A 29 8.00 19.09 6.20
CA PRO A 29 6.71 18.62 5.73
C PRO A 29 6.33 19.24 4.38
N VAL A 30 5.70 18.46 3.50
CA VAL A 30 5.10 19.00 2.26
C VAL A 30 3.89 19.91 2.55
N GLU A 31 3.27 19.74 3.71
CA GLU A 31 2.16 20.55 4.22
C GLU A 31 2.25 20.59 5.76
N GLU A 32 1.87 21.72 6.36
CA GLU A 32 1.94 21.90 7.81
C GLU A 32 0.92 21.00 8.53
N PRO A 33 1.30 20.20 9.55
CA PRO A 33 0.39 19.29 10.23
C PRO A 33 -0.86 19.96 10.80
N ALA A 34 -0.73 21.19 11.31
CA ALA A 34 -1.86 21.96 11.84
C ALA A 34 -2.89 22.30 10.74
N LYS A 35 -2.46 22.55 9.51
CA LYS A 35 -3.35 22.81 8.37
C LYS A 35 -4.04 21.53 7.91
N VAL A 36 -3.32 20.40 7.88
CA VAL A 36 -3.90 19.10 7.55
C VAL A 36 -4.98 18.71 8.56
N LEU A 37 -4.73 18.94 9.85
CA LEU A 37 -5.64 18.59 10.95
C LEU A 37 -6.73 19.62 11.23
N ALA A 38 -6.84 20.68 10.44
CA ALA A 38 -7.81 21.74 10.68
C ALA A 38 -9.27 21.28 10.49
N ASN A 39 -9.50 20.33 9.59
CA ASN A 39 -10.78 19.66 9.38
C ASN A 39 -10.61 18.43 8.48
N THR A 40 -11.67 17.63 8.34
CA THR A 40 -11.65 16.40 7.54
C THR A 40 -11.40 16.65 6.05
N MET A 41 -11.90 17.76 5.49
CA MET A 41 -11.67 18.08 4.07
C MET A 41 -10.19 18.35 3.76
N ASN A 42 -9.50 19.06 4.65
CA ASN A 42 -8.07 19.30 4.51
C ASN A 42 -7.27 18.00 4.56
N TRP A 43 -7.64 17.07 5.44
CA TRP A 43 -7.08 15.72 5.46
C TRP A 43 -7.32 14.98 4.13
N LEU A 44 -8.54 15.00 3.59
CA LEU A 44 -8.87 14.30 2.34
C LEU A 44 -8.08 14.84 1.14
N TYR A 45 -7.89 16.16 1.05
CA TYR A 45 -7.02 16.75 0.02
C TYR A 45 -5.56 16.36 0.21
N TYR A 46 -5.09 16.37 1.46
CA TYR A 46 -3.74 15.97 1.79
C TYR A 46 -3.45 14.51 1.43
N ASP A 47 -4.35 13.59 1.76
CA ASP A 47 -4.26 12.17 1.41
C ASP A 47 -4.15 11.98 -0.11
N ARG A 48 -5.11 12.54 -0.86
CA ARG A 48 -5.15 12.49 -2.32
C ARG A 48 -3.84 12.97 -2.95
N ASP A 49 -3.39 14.16 -2.56
CA ASP A 49 -2.30 14.85 -3.25
C ASP A 49 -0.92 14.35 -2.81
N TYR A 50 -0.78 13.91 -1.56
CA TYR A 50 0.54 13.67 -0.98
C TYR A 50 0.75 12.26 -0.43
N LEU A 51 -0.26 11.50 0.00
CA LEU A 51 0.02 10.21 0.65
C LEU A 51 0.10 9.05 -0.34
N ARG A 52 1.16 8.24 -0.21
CA ARG A 52 1.40 7.01 -0.99
C ARG A 52 1.87 5.88 -0.07
N LEU A 53 1.16 5.69 1.05
CA LEU A 53 1.57 4.77 2.12
C LEU A 53 1.36 3.27 1.78
N SER A 54 0.67 2.98 0.69
CA SER A 54 0.60 1.61 0.13
C SER A 54 1.92 1.21 -0.55
N GLU A 55 2.70 2.17 -1.03
CA GLU A 55 4.00 1.95 -1.68
C GLU A 55 5.13 1.70 -0.67
N ASP A 56 6.36 1.51 -1.15
CA ASP A 56 7.54 1.43 -0.31
C ASP A 56 8.00 2.84 0.08
N PHE A 57 8.33 3.04 1.37
CA PHE A 57 8.75 4.33 1.90
C PHE A 57 9.65 4.20 3.12
N SER A 58 10.44 5.24 3.38
CA SER A 58 11.20 5.39 4.63
C SER A 58 10.31 5.96 5.72
N ALA A 59 10.28 5.31 6.89
CA ALA A 59 9.37 5.65 7.97
C ALA A 59 10.13 6.09 9.23
N PHE A 60 9.65 7.17 9.85
CA PHE A 60 10.23 7.73 11.07
C PHE A 60 9.16 7.93 12.14
N ASP A 61 9.51 7.68 13.39
CA ASP A 61 8.65 8.01 14.52
C ASP A 61 8.64 9.52 14.84
N GLN A 62 7.89 9.93 15.86
CA GLN A 62 7.76 11.34 16.27
C GLN A 62 9.10 11.99 16.67
N THR A 63 10.09 11.19 17.08
CA THR A 63 11.43 11.63 17.48
C THR A 63 12.43 11.61 16.33
N SER A 64 11.98 11.35 15.10
CA SER A 64 12.82 11.21 13.90
C SER A 64 13.65 9.91 13.87
N LYS A 65 13.35 8.93 14.73
CA LYS A 65 14.02 7.62 14.69
C LYS A 65 13.40 6.76 13.59
N SER A 66 14.25 6.10 12.80
CA SER A 66 13.80 5.16 11.76
C SER A 66 13.06 3.97 12.37
N ILE A 67 11.93 3.60 11.76
CA ILE A 67 11.08 2.47 12.13
C ILE A 67 10.62 1.72 10.88
N THR A 68 10.06 0.52 11.03
CA THR A 68 9.54 -0.23 9.88
C THR A 68 8.20 0.33 9.40
N LYS A 69 7.86 0.12 8.11
CA LYS A 69 6.53 0.41 7.56
C LYS A 69 5.39 -0.18 8.42
N GLY A 70 5.55 -1.44 8.85
CA GLY A 70 4.58 -2.09 9.72
C GLY A 70 4.38 -1.40 11.07
N GLN A 71 5.47 -0.97 11.72
CA GLN A 71 5.39 -0.20 12.97
C GLN A 71 4.72 1.16 12.74
N PHE A 72 5.06 1.84 11.64
CA PHE A 72 4.49 3.14 11.28
C PHE A 72 2.99 3.06 11.04
N LEU A 73 2.52 2.15 10.18
CA LEU A 73 1.10 1.96 9.88
C LEU A 73 0.30 1.54 11.13
N LYS A 74 0.87 0.69 11.99
CA LYS A 74 0.24 0.29 13.26
C LYS A 74 -0.04 1.50 14.17
N GLN A 75 0.85 2.49 14.21
CA GLN A 75 0.68 3.69 15.04
C GLN A 75 -0.43 4.61 14.51
N ILE A 76 -0.60 4.71 13.18
CA ILE A 76 -1.72 5.44 12.58
C ILE A 76 -3.04 4.70 12.86
N ALA A 77 -3.06 3.38 12.68
CA ALA A 77 -4.23 2.53 12.98
C ALA A 77 -4.67 2.61 14.45
N ALA A 78 -3.73 2.88 15.37
CA ALA A 78 -4.02 3.12 16.78
C ALA A 78 -4.72 4.47 17.05
N GLY A 79 -4.79 5.37 16.06
CA GLY A 79 -5.58 6.62 16.10
C GLY A 79 -4.87 7.82 16.75
N GLY A 80 -3.56 7.73 16.99
CA GLY A 80 -2.80 8.77 17.71
C GLY A 80 -1.95 9.67 16.83
N TYR A 81 -1.77 9.34 15.54
CA TYR A 81 -0.73 9.91 14.72
C TYR A 81 -1.21 10.27 13.31
N LEU A 82 -0.77 11.43 12.82
CA LEU A 82 -0.85 11.84 11.43
C LEU A 82 0.42 11.38 10.70
N PRO A 83 0.32 10.70 9.54
CA PRO A 83 1.48 10.50 8.66
C PRO A 83 1.84 11.80 7.95
N VAL A 84 3.04 12.32 8.19
CA VAL A 84 3.53 13.54 7.55
C VAL A 84 4.55 13.20 6.47
N ARG A 85 4.19 13.42 5.21
CA ARG A 85 5.12 13.35 4.08
C ARG A 85 6.15 14.46 4.17
N LEU A 86 7.42 14.06 4.00
CA LEU A 86 8.56 14.94 4.01
C LEU A 86 9.02 15.25 2.59
N ILE A 87 9.52 16.47 2.36
CA ILE A 87 10.24 16.85 1.15
C ILE A 87 11.61 16.14 1.21
N ALA A 88 11.72 15.01 0.51
CA ALA A 88 12.96 14.25 0.45
C ALA A 88 13.87 14.79 -0.67
N LYS A 89 15.19 14.71 -0.47
CA LYS A 89 16.20 15.03 -1.52
C LYS A 89 16.32 13.91 -2.56
N ASN A 90 15.85 12.70 -2.26
CA ASN A 90 15.88 11.53 -3.13
C ASN A 90 14.46 11.15 -3.59
N ALA A 91 14.37 10.28 -4.59
CA ALA A 91 13.10 9.91 -5.22
C ALA A 91 12.16 9.10 -4.30
N SER A 92 12.67 8.46 -3.25
CA SER A 92 11.86 7.63 -2.36
C SER A 92 11.06 8.45 -1.37
N ALA A 93 9.75 8.19 -1.29
CA ALA A 93 8.89 8.85 -0.32
C ALA A 93 9.37 8.59 1.12
N SER A 94 9.30 9.62 1.96
CA SER A 94 9.68 9.57 3.38
C SER A 94 8.58 10.17 4.23
N TYR A 95 8.25 9.53 5.35
CA TYR A 95 7.17 9.95 6.23
C TYR A 95 7.59 9.92 7.69
N LYS A 96 7.08 10.91 8.45
CA LYS A 96 7.26 11.00 9.90
C LYS A 96 5.91 10.96 10.62
N LEU A 97 5.83 10.25 11.74
CA LEU A 97 4.65 10.29 12.60
C LEU A 97 4.58 11.63 13.34
N TYR A 98 3.45 12.30 13.23
CA TYR A 98 3.15 13.50 14.02
C TYR A 98 2.06 13.18 15.04
N LYS A 99 2.34 13.38 16.33
CA LYS A 99 1.36 13.15 17.40
C LYS A 99 0.23 14.15 17.25
N MET A 100 -0.98 13.67 16.98
CA MET A 100 -2.14 14.55 16.84
C MET A 100 -2.45 15.22 18.19
N PRO A 101 -2.67 16.56 18.21
CA PRO A 101 -3.13 17.25 19.41
C PRO A 101 -4.42 16.65 19.99
N ALA A 102 -4.58 16.75 21.31
CA ALA A 102 -5.83 16.34 21.96
C ALA A 102 -7.03 17.11 21.40
N THR A 103 -6.81 18.36 20.95
CA THR A 103 -7.82 19.26 20.37
C THR A 103 -8.22 18.93 18.94
N THR A 104 -7.54 18.02 18.23
CA THR A 104 -7.97 17.61 16.89
C THR A 104 -9.38 17.04 16.95
N ASP A 105 -10.24 17.46 16.02
CA ASP A 105 -11.64 17.06 16.00
C ASP A 105 -11.81 15.54 15.82
N GLN A 106 -12.90 15.02 16.36
CA GLN A 106 -13.12 13.57 16.42
C GLN A 106 -13.34 12.95 15.03
N ALA A 107 -13.96 13.69 14.11
CA ALA A 107 -14.22 13.19 12.75
C ALA A 107 -12.91 13.01 11.98
N THR A 108 -12.02 14.02 12.01
CA THR A 108 -10.70 13.96 11.39
C THR A 108 -9.84 12.86 12.01
N LYS A 109 -9.84 12.71 13.35
CA LYS A 109 -9.15 11.58 14.01
C LYS A 109 -9.67 10.23 13.52
N ALA A 110 -11.00 10.08 13.42
CA ALA A 110 -11.62 8.82 13.01
C ALA A 110 -11.26 8.46 11.56
N VAL A 111 -11.30 9.42 10.63
CA VAL A 111 -10.96 9.17 9.21
C VAL A 111 -9.48 8.82 9.06
N ILE A 112 -8.56 9.52 9.74
CA ILE A 112 -7.12 9.18 9.73
C ILE A 112 -6.90 7.79 10.34
N GLN A 113 -7.59 7.47 11.43
CA GLN A 113 -7.48 6.16 12.06
C GLN A 113 -7.98 5.03 11.14
N ASP A 114 -9.13 5.21 10.48
CA ASP A 114 -9.69 4.23 9.55
C ASP A 114 -8.75 3.98 8.38
N TYR A 115 -8.22 5.07 7.79
CA TYR A 115 -7.18 4.99 6.77
C TYR A 115 -5.96 4.17 7.24
N GLY A 116 -5.46 4.44 8.44
CA GLY A 116 -4.37 3.67 9.04
C GLY A 116 -4.71 2.20 9.24
N LYS A 117 -5.94 1.88 9.70
CA LYS A 117 -6.42 0.51 9.88
C LYS A 117 -6.45 -0.24 8.55
N THR A 118 -7.00 0.36 7.50
CA THR A 118 -7.06 -0.24 6.15
C THR A 118 -5.65 -0.54 5.63
N LEU A 119 -4.75 0.44 5.65
CA LEU A 119 -3.38 0.25 5.19
C LEU A 119 -2.62 -0.80 6.00
N TYR A 120 -2.80 -0.81 7.33
CA TYR A 120 -2.15 -1.81 8.18
C TYR A 120 -2.70 -3.21 7.90
N ALA A 121 -4.02 -3.36 7.73
CA ALA A 121 -4.65 -4.63 7.38
C ALA A 121 -4.23 -5.14 5.99
N HIS A 122 -3.99 -4.25 5.04
CA HIS A 122 -3.42 -4.57 3.72
C HIS A 122 -1.97 -5.04 3.86
N TYR A 123 -1.12 -4.26 4.55
CA TYR A 123 0.28 -4.62 4.80
C TYR A 123 0.42 -5.97 5.51
N GLN A 124 -0.46 -6.29 6.47
CA GLN A 124 -0.44 -7.57 7.17
C GLN A 124 -0.72 -8.80 6.28
N LYS A 125 -1.24 -8.60 5.06
CA LYS A 125 -1.44 -9.68 4.08
C LYS A 125 -0.19 -9.89 3.21
N GLU A 126 0.62 -8.85 3.00
CA GLU A 126 1.83 -8.93 2.18
C GLU A 126 2.81 -9.98 2.74
N GLY A 127 3.44 -10.75 1.83
CA GLY A 127 4.34 -11.85 2.17
C GLY A 127 3.66 -13.12 2.66
N LYS A 128 2.33 -13.14 2.82
CA LYS A 128 1.57 -14.33 3.24
C LYS A 128 0.93 -15.01 2.04
N LYS A 129 0.57 -16.29 2.19
CA LYS A 129 -0.29 -16.97 1.21
C LYS A 129 -1.68 -16.35 1.24
N LEU A 130 -2.32 -16.29 0.07
CA LEU A 130 -3.75 -16.02 0.01
C LEU A 130 -4.49 -17.15 0.75
N PRO A 131 -5.47 -16.86 1.63
CA PRO A 131 -6.30 -17.89 2.26
C PRO A 131 -6.94 -18.80 1.21
N GLY A 132 -7.15 -20.07 1.58
CA GLY A 132 -7.55 -21.12 0.64
C GLY A 132 -8.74 -20.72 -0.23
N PHE A 133 -8.64 -20.97 -1.54
CA PHE A 133 -9.64 -20.51 -2.50
C PHE A 133 -9.88 -21.51 -3.63
N ASN A 134 -11.12 -21.51 -4.13
CA ASN A 134 -11.53 -22.38 -5.22
C ASN A 134 -12.55 -21.66 -6.11
N PHE A 135 -12.08 -20.64 -6.81
CA PHE A 135 -12.94 -19.80 -7.63
C PHE A 135 -13.28 -20.47 -8.96
N ILE A 136 -14.50 -20.23 -9.44
CA ILE A 136 -14.96 -20.63 -10.76
C ILE A 136 -15.50 -19.37 -11.43
N ASP A 137 -14.90 -18.98 -12.56
CA ASP A 137 -15.38 -17.81 -13.29
C ASP A 137 -16.68 -18.10 -14.06
N LEU A 138 -17.31 -17.05 -14.59
CA LEU A 138 -18.54 -17.15 -15.38
C LEU A 138 -18.42 -18.03 -16.63
N ASN A 139 -17.21 -18.37 -17.07
CA ASN A 139 -16.95 -19.28 -18.19
C ASN A 139 -16.62 -20.71 -17.73
N GLY A 140 -16.74 -21.00 -16.43
CA GLY A 140 -16.47 -22.31 -15.84
C GLY A 140 -15.00 -22.60 -15.59
N LYS A 141 -14.09 -21.63 -15.79
CA LYS A 141 -12.66 -21.85 -15.54
C LYS A 141 -12.35 -21.73 -14.06
N LYS A 142 -11.60 -22.71 -13.56
CA LYS A 142 -11.22 -22.85 -12.16
C LYS A 142 -9.92 -22.09 -11.83
N TYR A 143 -9.90 -21.42 -10.68
CA TYR A 143 -8.74 -20.77 -10.07
C TYR A 143 -8.59 -21.23 -8.61
N ASN A 144 -7.52 -21.97 -8.33
CA ASN A 144 -7.08 -22.40 -7.01
C ASN A 144 -5.55 -22.47 -6.96
N GLU A 145 -4.97 -22.87 -5.83
CA GLU A 145 -3.51 -22.92 -5.62
C GLU A 145 -2.79 -23.79 -6.66
N THR A 146 -3.46 -24.83 -7.17
CA THR A 146 -2.87 -25.72 -8.18
C THR A 146 -2.86 -25.05 -9.55
N THR A 147 -3.99 -24.46 -9.97
CA THR A 147 -4.09 -23.82 -11.30
C THR A 147 -3.35 -22.49 -11.39
N THR A 148 -3.12 -21.82 -10.25
CA THR A 148 -2.38 -20.56 -10.17
C THR A 148 -0.91 -20.74 -9.82
N LYS A 149 -0.44 -21.97 -9.56
CA LYS A 149 0.95 -22.24 -9.20
C LYS A 149 1.92 -21.71 -10.26
N GLY A 150 2.96 -20.99 -9.83
CA GLY A 150 3.99 -20.45 -10.73
C GLY A 150 3.53 -19.26 -11.57
N LYS A 151 2.34 -18.71 -11.31
CA LYS A 151 1.77 -17.58 -12.05
C LYS A 151 1.68 -16.34 -11.16
N ILE A 152 1.79 -15.18 -11.79
CA ILE A 152 1.38 -13.91 -11.20
C ILE A 152 -0.13 -13.82 -11.34
N VAL A 153 -0.84 -13.51 -10.26
CA VAL A 153 -2.30 -13.35 -10.29
C VAL A 153 -2.67 -11.97 -9.79
N VAL A 154 -3.32 -11.20 -10.65
CA VAL A 154 -3.86 -9.88 -10.34
C VAL A 154 -5.35 -10.04 -10.07
N PHE A 155 -5.74 -9.72 -8.84
CA PHE A 155 -7.11 -9.74 -8.37
C PHE A 155 -7.70 -8.34 -8.30
N LYS A 156 -8.92 -8.16 -8.81
CA LYS A 156 -9.78 -6.99 -8.58
C LYS A 156 -11.00 -7.38 -7.77
N PHE A 157 -11.31 -6.64 -6.72
CA PHE A 157 -12.53 -6.83 -5.91
C PHE A 157 -13.53 -5.70 -6.19
N TRP A 158 -14.78 -6.02 -6.52
CA TRP A 158 -15.73 -5.03 -7.02
C TRP A 158 -17.20 -5.46 -6.92
N PHE A 159 -18.12 -4.57 -7.29
CA PHE A 159 -19.53 -4.89 -7.51
C PHE A 159 -20.15 -4.00 -8.60
N VAL A 160 -21.26 -4.41 -9.20
CA VAL A 160 -21.85 -3.79 -10.41
C VAL A 160 -22.19 -2.31 -10.19
N LYS A 161 -22.70 -1.94 -9.02
CA LYS A 161 -23.08 -0.54 -8.70
C LYS A 161 -21.91 0.33 -8.23
N CYS A 162 -20.70 -0.22 -8.11
CA CYS A 162 -19.52 0.53 -7.69
C CYS A 162 -19.04 1.43 -8.83
N LEU A 163 -19.34 2.74 -8.77
CA LEU A 163 -18.94 3.69 -9.81
C LEU A 163 -17.42 3.77 -9.99
N PRO A 164 -16.59 3.91 -8.93
CA PRO A 164 -15.13 3.94 -9.10
C PRO A 164 -14.59 2.65 -9.71
N CYS A 165 -15.11 1.48 -9.30
CA CYS A 165 -14.72 0.20 -9.87
C CYS A 165 -14.98 0.11 -11.38
N ARG A 166 -16.04 0.76 -11.87
CA ARG A 166 -16.36 0.79 -13.31
C ARG A 166 -15.46 1.76 -14.08
N GLN A 167 -15.09 2.89 -13.46
CA GLN A 167 -14.24 3.92 -14.07
C GLN A 167 -12.82 3.41 -14.36
N GLU A 168 -12.27 2.51 -13.54
CA GLU A 168 -10.94 1.90 -13.78
C GLU A 168 -10.95 0.78 -14.84
N MET A 169 -12.11 0.20 -15.22
CA MET A 169 -12.14 -0.96 -16.13
C MET A 169 -11.44 -0.75 -17.48
N PRO A 170 -11.60 0.40 -18.17
CA PRO A 170 -10.89 0.65 -19.43
C PRO A 170 -9.37 0.57 -19.28
N GLU A 171 -8.83 1.10 -18.18
CA GLU A 171 -7.40 1.02 -17.88
C GLU A 171 -6.98 -0.41 -17.56
N LEU A 172 -7.74 -1.14 -16.74
CA LEU A 172 -7.44 -2.54 -16.43
C LEU A 172 -7.47 -3.43 -17.69
N ASN A 173 -8.36 -3.16 -18.64
CA ASN A 173 -8.38 -3.85 -19.94
C ASN A 173 -7.09 -3.57 -20.73
N SER A 174 -6.50 -2.37 -20.60
CA SER A 174 -5.21 -2.05 -21.21
C SER A 174 -4.07 -2.89 -20.63
N TRP A 175 -4.13 -3.25 -19.34
CA TRP A 175 -3.16 -4.16 -18.74
C TRP A 175 -3.29 -5.57 -19.32
N VAL A 176 -4.51 -6.09 -19.44
CA VAL A 176 -4.76 -7.39 -20.09
C VAL A 176 -4.21 -7.39 -21.51
N ALA A 177 -4.45 -6.31 -22.27
CA ALA A 177 -3.93 -6.18 -23.63
C ALA A 177 -2.38 -6.11 -23.68
N LYS A 178 -1.76 -5.34 -22.77
CA LYS A 178 -0.29 -5.22 -22.65
C LYS A 178 0.37 -6.57 -22.35
N TYR A 179 -0.24 -7.37 -21.49
CA TYR A 179 0.30 -8.66 -21.04
C TYR A 179 -0.31 -9.88 -21.78
N LYS A 180 -1.03 -9.69 -22.89
CA LYS A 180 -1.74 -10.78 -23.61
C LYS A 180 -0.87 -11.98 -24.03
N ASN A 181 0.43 -11.73 -24.26
CA ASN A 181 1.40 -12.76 -24.66
C ASN A 181 2.05 -13.48 -23.47
N ARG A 182 1.78 -13.05 -22.23
CA ARG A 182 2.32 -13.62 -20.99
C ARG A 182 1.34 -14.62 -20.38
N LYS A 183 1.59 -15.92 -20.61
CA LYS A 183 0.75 -17.02 -20.08
C LYS A 183 0.94 -17.28 -18.57
N ASP A 184 1.94 -16.66 -17.98
CA ASP A 184 2.27 -16.69 -16.57
C ASP A 184 1.59 -15.56 -15.77
N ILE A 185 0.77 -14.71 -16.40
CA ILE A 185 -0.01 -13.66 -15.73
C ILE A 185 -1.50 -13.96 -15.89
N LEU A 186 -2.23 -13.93 -14.77
CA LEU A 186 -3.68 -14.11 -14.71
C LEU A 186 -4.34 -12.85 -14.18
N PHE A 187 -5.42 -12.43 -14.84
CA PHE A 187 -6.28 -11.33 -14.40
C PHE A 187 -7.63 -11.90 -14.00
N VAL A 188 -7.92 -11.86 -12.69
CA VAL A 188 -9.11 -12.47 -12.09
C VAL A 188 -9.82 -11.40 -11.27
N SER A 189 -11.14 -11.39 -11.27
CA SER A 189 -11.93 -10.46 -10.48
C SER A 189 -12.94 -11.21 -9.64
N LEU A 190 -13.10 -10.77 -8.39
CA LEU A 190 -14.07 -11.28 -7.44
C LEU A 190 -15.16 -10.22 -7.27
N ALA A 191 -16.37 -10.54 -7.69
CA ALA A 191 -17.51 -9.65 -7.60
C ALA A 191 -18.47 -10.07 -6.48
N LEU A 192 -19.11 -9.09 -5.84
CA LEU A 192 -20.14 -9.36 -4.83
C LEU A 192 -21.43 -9.89 -5.45
N ASP A 193 -21.72 -9.50 -6.69
CA ASP A 193 -22.99 -9.77 -7.34
C ASP A 193 -23.11 -11.21 -7.86
N ASP A 194 -24.35 -11.65 -8.02
CA ASP A 194 -24.68 -12.97 -8.59
C ASP A 194 -24.36 -13.06 -10.11
N PRO A 195 -24.31 -14.28 -10.68
CA PRO A 195 -24.02 -14.48 -12.09
C PRO A 195 -25.00 -13.77 -13.03
N LYS A 196 -26.28 -13.61 -12.66
CA LYS A 196 -27.30 -12.99 -13.50
C LYS A 196 -27.05 -11.49 -13.63
N ALA A 197 -26.78 -10.81 -12.52
CA ALA A 197 -26.45 -9.39 -12.48
C ALA A 197 -25.15 -9.11 -13.25
N LEU A 198 -24.12 -9.92 -13.05
CA LEU A 198 -22.84 -9.79 -13.75
C LEU A 198 -22.99 -9.98 -15.26
N ASN A 199 -23.69 -11.02 -15.70
CA ASN A 199 -23.94 -11.25 -17.13
C ASN A 199 -24.75 -10.10 -17.77
N ALA A 200 -25.72 -9.53 -17.05
CA ALA A 200 -26.48 -8.37 -17.54
C ALA A 200 -25.60 -7.11 -17.69
N PHE A 201 -24.68 -6.89 -16.75
CA PHE A 201 -23.72 -5.79 -16.80
C PHE A 201 -22.69 -5.96 -17.92
N LEU A 202 -22.08 -7.14 -18.04
CA LEU A 202 -21.02 -7.43 -19.01
C LEU A 202 -21.49 -7.40 -20.47
N LYS A 203 -22.79 -7.54 -20.74
CA LYS A 203 -23.38 -7.28 -22.07
C LYS A 203 -23.21 -5.83 -22.55
N LYS A 204 -23.06 -4.88 -21.62
CA LYS A 204 -23.01 -3.44 -21.88
C LYS A 204 -21.68 -2.81 -21.53
N THR A 205 -20.78 -3.54 -20.87
CA THR A 205 -19.51 -3.02 -20.39
C THR A 205 -18.41 -4.03 -20.62
N LYS A 206 -17.40 -3.62 -21.38
CA LYS A 206 -16.22 -4.45 -21.67
C LYS A 206 -15.36 -4.54 -20.42
N PHE A 207 -15.12 -5.78 -19.98
CA PHE A 207 -14.19 -6.07 -18.90
C PHE A 207 -13.49 -7.39 -19.20
N ASP A 208 -12.17 -7.33 -19.35
CA ASP A 208 -11.35 -8.42 -19.90
C ASP A 208 -10.71 -9.32 -18.82
N TYR A 209 -11.02 -9.08 -17.54
CA TYR A 209 -10.66 -10.00 -16.46
C TYR A 209 -11.61 -11.20 -16.44
N ALA A 210 -11.14 -12.35 -15.96
CA ALA A 210 -12.03 -13.41 -15.55
C ALA A 210 -12.93 -12.94 -14.40
N VAL A 211 -14.24 -13.19 -14.47
CA VAL A 211 -15.19 -12.69 -13.47
C VAL A 211 -15.73 -13.85 -12.64
N VAL A 212 -15.55 -13.78 -11.33
CA VAL A 212 -16.05 -14.74 -10.34
C VAL A 212 -17.18 -14.07 -9.56
N ALA A 213 -18.34 -14.73 -9.52
CA ALA A 213 -19.55 -14.23 -8.85
C ALA A 213 -19.62 -14.64 -7.38
N ASP A 214 -20.56 -14.07 -6.63
CA ASP A 214 -20.93 -14.49 -5.26
C ASP A 214 -19.75 -14.49 -4.25
N GLN A 215 -18.86 -13.49 -4.34
CA GLN A 215 -17.64 -13.44 -3.53
C GLN A 215 -17.77 -12.59 -2.26
N ALA A 216 -18.99 -12.25 -1.84
CA ALA A 216 -19.23 -11.40 -0.66
C ALA A 216 -18.61 -11.98 0.62
N ASP A 217 -18.90 -13.25 0.93
CA ASP A 217 -18.42 -13.90 2.16
C ASP A 217 -16.90 -14.07 2.15
N TYR A 218 -16.33 -14.47 1.01
CA TYR A 218 -14.87 -14.61 0.89
C TYR A 218 -14.16 -13.27 1.11
N LEU A 219 -14.68 -12.19 0.53
CA LEU A 219 -14.08 -10.86 0.68
C LEU A 219 -14.28 -10.31 2.10
N ALA A 220 -15.49 -10.36 2.63
CA ALA A 220 -15.82 -9.78 3.94
C ALA A 220 -15.29 -10.62 5.10
N ASP A 221 -15.42 -11.93 5.07
CA ASP A 221 -15.14 -12.78 6.22
C ASP A 221 -13.73 -13.35 6.22
N ILE A 222 -13.21 -13.72 5.03
CA ILE A 222 -11.89 -14.34 4.90
C ILE A 222 -10.81 -13.28 4.66
N LEU A 223 -10.98 -12.42 3.66
CA LEU A 223 -9.99 -11.37 3.38
C LEU A 223 -10.13 -10.13 4.25
N LYS A 224 -11.29 -9.93 4.92
CA LYS A 224 -11.60 -8.71 5.67
C LYS A 224 -11.46 -7.45 4.80
N ILE A 225 -11.98 -7.52 3.57
CA ILE A 225 -12.02 -6.43 2.59
C ILE A 225 -13.47 -5.99 2.41
N ASN A 226 -13.74 -4.73 2.75
CA ASN A 226 -15.04 -4.09 2.66
C ASN A 226 -15.02 -2.74 1.91
N GLN A 227 -13.84 -2.32 1.41
CA GLN A 227 -13.66 -1.12 0.61
C GLN A 227 -13.43 -1.51 -0.86
N PHE A 228 -14.12 -0.83 -1.77
CA PHE A 228 -14.11 -1.16 -3.21
C PHE A 228 -13.89 0.11 -4.06
N PRO A 229 -13.06 0.04 -5.12
CA PRO A 229 -12.27 -1.13 -5.52
C PRO A 229 -11.09 -1.37 -4.58
N THR A 230 -10.72 -2.64 -4.42
CA THR A 230 -9.44 -3.04 -3.83
C THR A 230 -8.82 -4.06 -4.77
N HIS A 231 -7.52 -3.96 -4.98
CA HIS A 231 -6.75 -4.88 -5.81
C HIS A 231 -5.70 -5.61 -4.98
N LEU A 232 -5.35 -6.81 -5.41
CA LEU A 232 -4.35 -7.66 -4.76
C LEU A 232 -3.55 -8.38 -5.83
N ILE A 233 -2.23 -8.44 -5.68
CA ILE A 233 -1.36 -9.22 -6.55
C ILE A 233 -0.67 -10.35 -5.79
N VAL A 234 -0.73 -11.56 -6.34
CA VAL A 234 -0.02 -12.75 -5.87
C VAL A 234 1.14 -13.02 -6.84
N ASN A 235 2.34 -13.26 -6.33
CA ASN A 235 3.52 -13.54 -7.14
C ASN A 235 3.63 -15.03 -7.52
N LYS A 236 4.64 -15.38 -8.32
CA LYS A 236 4.87 -16.75 -8.82
C LYS A 236 5.08 -17.79 -7.71
N THR A 237 5.47 -17.39 -6.50
CA THR A 237 5.63 -18.29 -5.34
C THR A 237 4.32 -18.52 -4.56
N GLY A 238 3.24 -17.83 -4.94
CA GLY A 238 1.93 -17.95 -4.30
C GLY A 238 1.77 -17.06 -3.06
N LEU A 239 2.62 -16.05 -2.90
CA LEU A 239 2.54 -15.07 -1.81
C LEU A 239 1.90 -13.77 -2.32
N VAL A 240 1.12 -13.12 -1.46
CA VAL A 240 0.60 -11.77 -1.71
C VAL A 240 1.78 -10.80 -1.77
N ALA A 241 2.04 -10.22 -2.93
CA ALA A 241 3.12 -9.23 -3.11
C ALA A 241 2.65 -7.81 -2.75
N LYS A 242 1.39 -7.46 -3.05
CA LYS A 242 0.83 -6.13 -2.71
C LYS A 242 -0.70 -6.15 -2.64
N VAL A 243 -1.25 -5.25 -1.83
CA VAL A 243 -2.70 -4.94 -1.76
C VAL A 243 -2.86 -3.42 -1.82
N GLY A 244 -3.77 -2.91 -2.65
CA GLY A 244 -3.95 -1.47 -2.82
C GLY A 244 -4.89 -1.09 -3.95
N ASP A 245 -4.75 0.16 -4.41
CA ASP A 245 -5.42 0.66 -5.61
C ASP A 245 -4.76 0.15 -6.90
N ALA A 246 -5.31 0.56 -8.04
CA ALA A 246 -4.82 0.16 -9.35
C ALA A 246 -3.36 0.60 -9.60
N ASP A 247 -2.98 1.82 -9.24
CA ASP A 247 -1.63 2.36 -9.47
C ASP A 247 -0.56 1.55 -8.72
N VAL A 248 -0.84 1.23 -7.45
CA VAL A 248 0.03 0.40 -6.61
C VAL A 248 0.20 -0.99 -7.21
N ILE A 249 -0.88 -1.60 -7.69
CA ILE A 249 -0.84 -2.94 -8.28
C ILE A 249 -0.16 -2.94 -9.64
N LEU A 250 -0.30 -1.89 -10.46
CA LEU A 250 0.40 -1.79 -11.74
C LEU A 250 1.92 -1.72 -11.56
N LYS A 251 2.39 -0.95 -10.56
CA LYS A 251 3.82 -0.89 -10.20
C LYS A 251 4.34 -2.26 -9.80
N GLU A 252 3.64 -2.96 -8.91
CA GLU A 252 4.05 -4.28 -8.46
C GLU A 252 3.97 -5.32 -9.59
N LEU A 253 2.93 -5.28 -10.43
CA LEU A 253 2.81 -6.15 -11.61
C LEU A 253 3.99 -5.96 -12.56
N THR A 254 4.40 -4.70 -12.79
CA THR A 254 5.55 -4.41 -13.65
C THR A 254 6.83 -5.01 -13.07
N LYS A 255 7.05 -4.86 -11.76
CA LYS A 255 8.20 -5.43 -11.05
C LYS A 255 8.19 -6.96 -11.12
N GLU A 256 7.10 -7.61 -10.73
CA GLU A 256 6.96 -9.08 -10.74
C GLU A 256 7.08 -9.66 -12.16
N ALA A 257 6.60 -8.95 -13.18
CA ALA A 257 6.71 -9.39 -14.57
C ALA A 257 8.14 -9.32 -15.13
N SER A 258 9.04 -8.56 -14.49
CA SER A 258 10.44 -8.40 -14.86
C SER A 258 11.39 -9.38 -14.15
N LEU A 259 10.90 -10.16 -13.18
CA LEU A 259 11.62 -11.24 -12.49
C LEU A 259 11.48 -12.58 -13.22
#